data_AF-A0A5C3LLZ6-F1
#
_entry.id   AF-A0A5C3LLZ6-F1
#
_cell.length_a   1.000
_cell.length_b   1.000
_cell.length_c   1.000
_cell.angle_alpha   90.00
_cell.angle_beta   90.00
_cell.angle_gamma   90.00
#
_symmetry.space_group_name_H-M   'P 1'
#
loop_
_entity.id
_entity.type
_entity.pdbx_description
1 polymer ?
#
loop_
_entity_poly.entity_id
_entity_poly.type
_entity_poly.pdbx_seq_one_letter_code
_entity_poly.pdbx_strand_id
1 'polypeptide(L)'
;EASRNIAKLEKKLEKYRSKYEDERETNRNLQEVGSLHALRNNYNRFPRFQDRPNQNSLRPICAKDVDLTACSRNFLYVPGRSAWVKSNDRHHALAFGPLHSLDETTSAWVESSSFTSVYDRTVELFFHSKDCIYYAGSYHCHNFRKNHPRGIRISRDLSAHAIADAAITFEGGPRRVLTNFYIDGVLQVECVGLQCVGFDHTLYEALLERFNANQPSLKR
;
A
#
# COMPACT_ATOMS: atom_id res chain seq x y z
N GLU A 1 2.04 -49.18 -25.93
CA GLU A 1 3.20 -48.31 -25.65
C GLU A 1 2.80 -46.91 -25.18
N ALA A 2 1.85 -46.26 -25.87
CA ALA A 2 1.29 -44.94 -25.49
C ALA A 2 0.82 -44.84 -24.02
N SER A 3 0.07 -45.81 -23.50
CA SER A 3 -0.43 -45.79 -22.11
C SER A 3 0.69 -45.82 -21.06
N ARG A 4 1.83 -46.46 -21.36
CA ARG A 4 3.00 -46.47 -20.45
C ARG A 4 3.71 -45.11 -20.44
N ASN A 5 3.68 -44.38 -21.55
CA ASN A 5 4.27 -43.04 -21.63
C ASN A 5 3.41 -41.99 -20.92
N ILE A 6 2.08 -42.09 -21.02
CA ILE A 6 1.14 -41.22 -20.29
C ILE A 6 1.33 -41.36 -18.78
N ALA A 7 1.31 -42.58 -18.25
CA ALA A 7 1.50 -42.81 -16.80
C ALA A 7 2.85 -42.30 -16.27
N LYS A 8 3.93 -42.37 -17.08
CA LYS A 8 5.24 -41.81 -16.73
C LYS A 8 5.21 -40.28 -16.68
N LEU A 9 4.48 -39.63 -17.59
CA LEU A 9 4.32 -38.18 -17.62
C LEU A 9 3.50 -37.70 -16.43
N GLU A 10 2.37 -38.34 -16.14
CA GLU A 10 1.53 -38.00 -14.98
C GLU A 10 2.31 -38.08 -13.67
N LYS A 11 3.08 -39.16 -13.47
CA LYS A 11 3.94 -39.31 -12.29
C LYS A 11 5.02 -38.24 -12.18
N LYS A 12 5.59 -37.80 -13.31
CA LYS A 12 6.54 -36.67 -13.32
C LYS A 12 5.82 -35.37 -12.96
N LEU A 13 4.65 -35.14 -13.53
CA LEU A 13 3.85 -33.92 -13.31
C LEU A 13 3.44 -33.78 -11.84
N GLU A 14 3.00 -34.87 -11.22
CA GLU A 14 2.67 -34.92 -9.79
C GLU A 14 3.89 -34.61 -8.91
N LYS A 15 5.05 -35.19 -9.23
CA LYS A 15 6.30 -34.88 -8.53
C LYS A 15 6.69 -33.41 -8.65
N TYR A 16 6.47 -32.78 -9.82
CA TYR A 16 6.71 -31.36 -10.00
C TYR A 16 5.73 -30.49 -9.20
N ARG A 17 4.45 -30.87 -9.16
CA ARG A 17 3.43 -30.17 -8.36
C ARG A 17 3.76 -30.19 -6.88
N SER A 18 4.03 -31.37 -6.32
CA SER A 18 4.42 -31.53 -4.91
C SER A 18 5.69 -30.72 -4.59
N LYS A 19 6.73 -30.79 -5.44
CA LYS A 19 7.94 -29.98 -5.24
C LYS A 19 7.66 -28.48 -5.24
N TYR A 20 6.79 -28.02 -6.15
CA TYR A 20 6.41 -26.61 -6.23
C TYR A 20 5.59 -26.18 -5.00
N GLU A 21 4.73 -27.04 -4.49
CA GLU A 21 3.97 -26.79 -3.25
C GLU A 21 4.91 -26.71 -2.03
N ASP A 22 5.86 -27.63 -1.89
CA ASP A 22 6.85 -27.62 -0.81
C ASP A 22 7.76 -26.39 -0.85
N GLU A 23 8.26 -26.00 -2.03
CA GLU A 23 9.05 -24.77 -2.20
C GLU A 23 8.20 -23.51 -1.95
N ARG A 24 6.92 -23.53 -2.33
CA ARG A 24 5.98 -22.45 -2.05
C ARG A 24 5.69 -22.32 -0.55
N GLU A 25 5.57 -23.43 0.17
CA GLU A 25 5.35 -23.48 1.61
C GLU A 25 6.61 -23.09 2.40
N THR A 26 7.79 -23.52 1.95
CA THR A 26 9.07 -23.15 2.57
C THR A 26 9.36 -21.65 2.39
N ASN A 27 9.14 -21.11 1.18
CA ASN A 27 9.25 -19.67 0.93
C ASN A 27 8.17 -18.87 1.66
N ARG A 28 6.96 -19.44 1.83
CA ARG A 28 5.88 -18.88 2.64
C ARG A 28 6.34 -18.73 4.09
N ASN A 29 6.92 -19.76 4.69
CA ASN A 29 7.38 -19.72 6.08
C ASN A 29 8.58 -18.77 6.29
N LEU A 30 9.49 -18.64 5.32
CA LEU A 30 10.65 -17.76 5.41
C LEU A 30 10.33 -16.28 5.17
N GLN A 31 9.29 -15.96 4.38
CA GLN A 31 8.92 -14.57 4.06
C GLN A 31 7.80 -14.00 4.95
N GLU A 32 6.91 -14.82 5.53
CA GLU A 32 5.63 -14.35 6.08
C GLU A 32 5.68 -13.61 7.42
N VAL A 33 6.69 -13.82 8.26
CA VAL A 33 6.58 -13.36 9.67
C VAL A 33 7.67 -12.34 10.04
N GLY A 34 8.80 -12.33 9.33
CA GLY A 34 9.93 -11.45 9.66
C GLY A 34 9.81 -10.03 9.14
N SER A 35 9.44 -9.83 7.87
CA SER A 35 9.71 -8.55 7.19
C SER A 35 8.80 -7.42 7.64
N LEU A 36 7.48 -7.56 7.53
CA LEU A 36 6.56 -6.46 7.80
C LEU A 36 6.43 -6.15 9.30
N HIS A 37 6.51 -7.18 10.16
CA HIS A 37 6.55 -6.97 11.61
C HIS A 37 7.86 -6.27 12.03
N ALA A 38 9.02 -6.70 11.51
CA ALA A 38 10.28 -6.01 11.75
C ALA A 38 10.25 -4.56 11.23
N LEU A 39 9.68 -4.32 10.04
CA LEU A 39 9.50 -2.98 9.49
C LEU A 39 8.68 -2.11 10.44
N ARG A 40 7.53 -2.59 10.92
CA ARG A 40 6.70 -1.87 11.90
C ARG A 40 7.46 -1.60 13.20
N ASN A 41 8.19 -2.59 13.71
CA ASN A 41 8.98 -2.43 14.93
C ASN A 41 10.11 -1.41 14.76
N ASN A 42 10.74 -1.35 13.58
CA ASN A 42 11.75 -0.35 13.27
C ASN A 42 11.12 1.05 13.23
N TYR A 43 9.95 1.21 12.62
CA TYR A 43 9.26 2.50 12.59
C TYR A 43 8.77 2.98 13.95
N ASN A 44 8.45 2.06 14.86
CA ASN A 44 8.13 2.41 16.24
C ASN A 44 9.31 3.06 16.99
N ARG A 45 10.54 2.93 16.49
CA ARG A 45 11.74 3.54 17.08
C ARG A 45 12.10 4.90 16.49
N PHE A 46 11.43 5.34 15.41
CA PHE A 46 11.71 6.65 14.86
C PHE A 46 11.29 7.76 15.83
N PRO A 47 12.01 8.90 15.81
CA PRO A 47 11.63 10.04 16.62
C PRO A 47 10.27 10.56 16.15
N ARG A 48 9.49 11.01 17.14
CA ARG A 48 8.19 11.62 16.92
C ARG A 48 8.35 13.11 16.65
N PHE A 49 7.55 13.64 15.74
CA PHE A 49 7.41 15.08 15.54
C PHE A 49 6.42 15.62 16.59
N GLN A 50 6.87 16.52 17.46
CA GLN A 50 6.10 16.92 18.64
C GLN A 50 4.88 17.79 18.29
N ASP A 51 4.96 18.59 17.22
CA ASP A 51 3.92 19.58 16.89
C ASP A 51 2.78 18.99 16.03
N ARG A 52 2.82 17.70 15.70
CA ARG A 52 1.72 17.06 14.97
C ARG A 52 0.54 16.77 15.92
N PRO A 53 -0.68 17.25 15.61
CA PRO A 53 -1.87 16.89 16.37
C PRO A 53 -2.08 15.37 16.41
N ASN A 54 -2.68 14.89 17.50
CA ASN A 54 -3.09 13.48 17.60
C ASN A 54 -4.01 13.11 16.44
N GLN A 55 -3.87 11.89 15.90
CA GLN A 55 -4.68 11.48 14.75
C GLN A 55 -6.18 11.58 15.05
N ASN A 56 -6.60 11.27 16.28
CA ASN A 56 -7.99 11.32 16.71
C ASN A 56 -8.54 12.75 16.85
N SER A 57 -7.68 13.77 16.90
CA SER A 57 -8.08 15.19 16.90
C SER A 57 -8.09 15.81 15.49
N LEU A 58 -7.63 15.10 14.46
CA LEU A 58 -7.67 15.60 13.09
C LEU A 58 -9.12 15.66 12.60
N ARG A 59 -9.45 16.73 11.90
CA ARG A 59 -10.76 16.98 11.30
C ARG A 59 -10.74 16.63 9.81
N PRO A 60 -11.89 16.24 9.24
CA PRO A 60 -12.00 15.98 7.81
C PRO A 60 -11.72 17.27 7.02
N ILE A 61 -10.97 17.14 5.93
CA ILE A 61 -10.61 18.25 5.04
C ILE A 61 -11.28 18.17 3.65
N CYS A 62 -11.80 17.00 3.30
CA CYS A 62 -12.48 16.72 2.04
C CYS A 62 -13.44 15.55 2.24
N ALA A 63 -14.51 15.50 1.45
CA ALA A 63 -15.29 14.29 1.27
C ALA A 63 -14.46 13.24 0.52
N LYS A 64 -14.88 11.98 0.59
CA LYS A 64 -14.36 10.93 -0.28
C LYS A 64 -14.48 11.33 -1.76
N ASP A 65 -13.57 10.83 -2.58
CA ASP A 65 -13.57 10.98 -4.05
C ASP A 65 -13.35 12.41 -4.57
N VAL A 66 -13.00 13.37 -3.69
CA VAL A 66 -12.55 14.71 -4.08
C VAL A 66 -11.13 14.64 -4.65
N ASP A 67 -10.91 15.35 -5.76
CA ASP A 67 -9.59 15.53 -6.34
C ASP A 67 -8.69 16.38 -5.42
N LEU A 68 -7.59 15.76 -4.94
CA LEU A 68 -6.61 16.38 -4.06
C LEU A 68 -5.55 17.19 -4.81
N THR A 69 -5.50 17.16 -6.14
CA THR A 69 -4.54 17.94 -6.92
C THR A 69 -4.69 19.46 -6.72
N ALA A 70 -5.89 19.91 -6.37
CA ALA A 70 -6.17 21.29 -5.98
C ALA A 70 -5.70 21.64 -4.55
N CYS A 71 -5.35 20.65 -3.73
CA CYS A 71 -4.96 20.82 -2.32
C CYS A 71 -3.45 20.98 -2.16
N SER A 72 -2.65 20.20 -2.88
CA SER A 72 -1.20 20.24 -2.85
C SER A 72 -0.61 19.70 -4.15
N ARG A 73 0.56 20.19 -4.54
CA ARG A 73 1.29 19.70 -5.72
C ARG A 73 2.18 18.50 -5.42
N ASN A 74 2.54 18.29 -4.15
CA ASN A 74 3.47 17.24 -3.73
C ASN A 74 2.86 16.47 -2.56
N PHE A 75 2.00 15.51 -2.89
CA PHE A 75 1.29 14.72 -1.90
C PHE A 75 1.28 13.24 -2.21
N LEU A 76 1.01 12.45 -1.18
CA LEU A 76 0.76 11.03 -1.26
C LEU A 76 -0.64 10.74 -0.72
N TYR A 77 -1.48 10.15 -1.55
CA TYR A 77 -2.79 9.63 -1.18
C TYR A 77 -2.98 8.25 -1.78
N VAL A 78 -3.02 7.24 -0.91
CA VAL A 78 -3.12 5.82 -1.30
C VAL A 78 -4.25 5.13 -0.54
N PRO A 79 -5.51 5.40 -0.91
CA PRO A 79 -6.68 4.91 -0.17
C PRO A 79 -6.72 3.39 -0.12
N GLY A 80 -6.93 2.83 1.08
CA GLY A 80 -6.96 1.37 1.30
C GLY A 80 -5.61 0.65 1.15
N ARG A 81 -4.54 1.39 0.82
CA ARG A 81 -3.19 0.87 0.58
C ARG A 81 -2.14 1.46 1.53
N SER A 82 -2.58 1.90 2.71
CA SER A 82 -1.69 2.35 3.77
C SER A 82 -2.10 1.74 5.10
N ALA A 83 -1.12 1.54 5.99
CA ALA A 83 -1.35 1.05 7.33
C ALA A 83 -0.53 1.87 8.32
N TRP A 84 -1.19 2.32 9.38
CA TRP A 84 -0.52 2.98 10.50
C TRP A 84 0.35 1.98 11.26
N VAL A 85 1.53 2.41 11.66
CA VAL A 85 2.37 1.62 12.56
C VAL A 85 1.71 1.61 13.94
N LYS A 86 1.46 0.42 14.49
CA LYS A 86 0.78 0.21 15.78
C LYS A 86 1.58 0.88 16.91
N SER A 87 1.18 2.11 17.19
CA SER A 87 1.61 2.99 18.26
C SER A 87 0.37 3.73 18.74
N ASN A 88 0.34 4.16 20.00
CA ASN A 88 -0.84 4.81 20.59
C ASN A 88 -1.35 6.00 19.76
N ASP A 89 -0.42 6.70 19.09
CA ASP A 89 -0.71 7.99 18.42
C ASP A 89 -0.65 7.88 16.89
N ARG A 90 -0.39 6.68 16.35
CA ARG A 90 -0.33 6.41 14.90
C ARG A 90 0.50 7.46 14.16
N HIS A 91 1.75 7.60 14.60
CA HIS A 91 2.63 8.69 14.18
C HIS A 91 3.31 8.45 12.83
N HIS A 92 3.62 7.19 12.55
CA HIS A 92 4.24 6.76 11.31
C HIS A 92 3.31 5.79 10.59
N ALA A 93 3.51 5.64 9.29
CA ALA A 93 2.72 4.76 8.45
C ALA A 93 3.60 3.96 7.50
N LEU A 94 2.99 2.99 6.83
CA LEU A 94 3.53 2.29 5.68
C LEU A 94 2.53 2.47 4.53
N ALA A 95 3.02 2.71 3.33
CA ALA A 95 2.26 2.71 2.09
C ALA A 95 2.65 1.52 1.22
N PHE A 96 1.69 1.00 0.47
CA PHE A 96 1.81 -0.22 -0.31
C PHE A 96 1.34 0.00 -1.74
N GLY A 97 2.04 -0.61 -2.68
CA GLY A 97 1.78 -0.49 -4.10
C GLY A 97 1.97 -1.85 -4.76
N PRO A 98 1.38 -2.06 -5.94
CA PRO A 98 1.69 -3.23 -6.73
C PRO A 98 3.17 -3.19 -7.15
N LEU A 99 3.88 -4.32 -7.10
CA LEU A 99 5.25 -4.41 -7.62
C LEU A 99 5.26 -4.50 -9.16
N HIS A 100 4.16 -4.99 -9.74
CA HIS A 100 3.95 -5.12 -11.17
C HIS A 100 2.57 -4.60 -11.51
N SER A 101 2.46 -3.93 -12.65
CA SER A 101 1.19 -3.50 -13.23
C SER A 101 0.96 -4.23 -14.55
N LEU A 102 -0.31 -4.40 -14.91
CA LEU A 102 -0.67 -4.93 -16.22
C LEU A 102 -0.60 -3.79 -17.23
N ASP A 103 0.33 -3.88 -18.17
CA ASP A 103 0.43 -2.95 -19.29
C ASP A 103 -0.71 -3.22 -20.29
N GLU A 104 -1.55 -2.22 -20.51
CA GLU A 104 -2.74 -2.34 -21.35
C GLU A 104 -2.39 -2.61 -22.83
N THR A 105 -1.32 -1.98 -23.32
CA THR A 105 -0.96 -2.02 -24.74
C THR A 105 -0.43 -3.40 -25.13
N THR A 106 0.40 -3.98 -24.27
CA THR A 106 1.08 -5.25 -24.51
C THR A 106 0.38 -6.43 -23.86
N SER A 107 -0.61 -6.17 -22.99
CA SER A 107 -1.23 -7.17 -22.11
C SER A 107 -0.21 -7.97 -21.29
N ALA A 108 0.96 -7.37 -21.02
CA ALA A 108 2.05 -8.00 -20.29
C ALA A 108 2.19 -7.40 -18.88
N TRP A 109 2.65 -8.22 -17.94
CA TRP A 109 3.05 -7.73 -16.63
C TRP A 109 4.38 -7.01 -16.72
N VAL A 110 4.38 -5.74 -16.35
CA VAL A 110 5.59 -4.92 -16.30
C VAL A 110 5.91 -4.58 -14.86
N GLU A 111 7.20 -4.64 -14.52
CA GLU A 111 7.68 -4.13 -13.25
C GLU A 111 7.41 -2.62 -13.20
N SER A 112 6.67 -2.18 -12.18
CA SER A 112 6.29 -0.79 -12.03
C SER A 112 6.35 -0.39 -10.56
N SER A 113 6.35 0.92 -10.33
CA SER A 113 6.32 1.46 -8.98
C SER A 113 5.46 2.70 -8.97
N SER A 114 4.42 2.71 -8.14
CA SER A 114 3.64 3.92 -7.90
C SER A 114 4.42 4.93 -7.06
N PHE A 115 5.57 4.54 -6.50
CA PHE A 115 6.31 5.33 -5.53
C PHE A 115 7.63 5.91 -6.03
N THR A 116 8.03 5.64 -7.29
CA THR A 116 9.29 6.17 -7.86
C THR A 116 9.44 7.67 -7.67
N SER A 117 8.35 8.42 -7.85
CA SER A 117 8.35 9.89 -7.74
C SER A 117 8.47 10.43 -6.31
N VAL A 118 8.25 9.59 -5.29
CA VAL A 118 8.25 9.99 -3.87
C VAL A 118 9.37 9.35 -3.05
N TYR A 119 10.12 8.39 -3.60
CA TYR A 119 11.24 7.78 -2.88
C TYR A 119 12.27 8.80 -2.40
N ASP A 120 12.64 8.67 -1.13
CA ASP A 120 13.62 9.49 -0.41
C ASP A 120 13.25 11.00 -0.43
N ARG A 121 11.96 11.33 -0.61
CA ARG A 121 11.41 12.70 -0.60
C ARG A 121 10.44 12.90 0.56
N THR A 122 10.21 14.17 0.90
CA THR A 122 9.15 14.57 1.82
C THR A 122 7.91 14.98 1.03
N VAL A 123 6.75 14.48 1.43
CA VAL A 123 5.45 14.73 0.78
C VAL A 123 4.37 15.00 1.81
N GLU A 124 3.31 15.68 1.40
CA GLU A 124 2.10 15.84 2.21
C GLU A 124 1.29 14.54 2.20
N LEU A 125 1.02 13.95 3.36
CA LEU A 125 0.28 12.69 3.45
C LEU A 125 -1.20 12.95 3.69
N PHE A 126 -2.04 12.37 2.86
CA PHE A 126 -3.49 12.31 3.06
C PHE A 126 -3.92 10.87 3.32
N PHE A 127 -4.94 10.69 4.16
CA PHE A 127 -5.51 9.38 4.43
C PHE A 127 -7.03 9.40 4.41
N HIS A 128 -7.59 8.27 4.04
CA HIS A 128 -9.03 8.04 4.00
C HIS A 128 -9.48 7.36 5.29
N SER A 129 -10.56 7.86 5.89
CA SER A 129 -11.24 7.21 7.01
C SER A 129 -12.74 7.47 6.92
N LYS A 130 -13.53 6.38 6.92
CA LYS A 130 -14.98 6.40 6.67
C LYS A 130 -15.29 6.96 5.28
N ASP A 131 -15.94 8.12 5.20
CA ASP A 131 -16.30 8.80 3.94
C ASP A 131 -15.61 10.16 3.80
N CYS A 132 -14.48 10.35 4.51
CA CYS A 132 -13.74 11.60 4.51
C CYS A 132 -12.24 11.37 4.33
N ILE A 133 -11.59 12.40 3.82
CA ILE A 133 -10.15 12.51 3.68
C ILE A 133 -9.63 13.45 4.77
N TYR A 134 -8.49 13.10 5.33
CA TYR A 134 -7.81 13.81 6.41
C TYR A 134 -6.38 14.11 5.99
N TYR A 135 -5.86 15.25 6.43
CA TYR A 135 -4.45 15.61 6.30
C TYR A 135 -3.66 15.04 7.49
N ALA A 136 -2.63 14.24 7.22
CA ALA A 136 -1.82 13.61 8.25
C ALA A 136 -0.56 14.39 8.62
N GLY A 137 -0.12 15.36 7.83
CA GLY A 137 1.17 16.05 8.00
C GLY A 137 2.14 15.81 6.85
N SER A 138 3.39 16.24 7.04
CA SER A 138 4.49 16.04 6.09
C SER A 138 5.30 14.80 6.47
N TYR A 139 5.53 13.92 5.48
CA TYR A 139 6.15 12.61 5.69
C TYR A 139 7.34 12.41 4.78
N HIS A 140 8.46 11.96 5.35
CA HIS A 140 9.60 11.47 4.60
C HIS A 140 9.35 10.01 4.18
N CYS A 141 9.48 9.76 2.88
CA CYS A 141 9.21 8.48 2.24
C CYS A 141 10.50 7.66 2.09
N HIS A 142 10.68 6.65 2.92
CA HIS A 142 11.85 5.76 2.86
C HIS A 142 11.65 4.66 1.81
N ASN A 143 12.63 4.50 0.93
CA ASN A 143 12.62 3.47 -0.11
C ASN A 143 12.99 2.07 0.45
N PHE A 144 12.00 1.22 0.69
CA PHE A 144 12.24 -0.18 1.10
C PHE A 144 12.52 -1.13 -0.05
N ARG A 145 12.30 -0.72 -1.30
CA ARG A 145 12.54 -1.57 -2.47
C ARG A 145 14.02 -1.95 -2.59
N LYS A 146 14.94 -1.08 -2.14
CA LYS A 146 16.39 -1.38 -2.06
C LYS A 146 16.69 -2.64 -1.24
N ASN A 147 15.96 -2.85 -0.15
CA ASN A 147 16.15 -3.99 0.76
C ASN A 147 15.22 -5.18 0.41
N HIS A 148 14.12 -4.91 -0.27
CA HIS A 148 13.12 -5.89 -0.67
C HIS A 148 12.82 -5.78 -2.18
N PRO A 149 13.80 -6.09 -3.06
CA PRO A 149 13.63 -5.89 -4.51
C PRO A 149 12.55 -6.80 -5.11
N ARG A 150 12.24 -7.93 -4.45
CA ARG A 150 11.18 -8.86 -4.85
C ARG A 150 9.82 -8.53 -4.22
N GLY A 151 9.70 -7.38 -3.56
CA GLY A 151 8.53 -7.00 -2.79
C GLY A 151 8.35 -7.80 -1.51
N ILE A 152 7.20 -7.59 -0.87
CA ILE A 152 6.77 -8.27 0.35
C ILE A 152 5.32 -8.74 0.19
N ARG A 153 4.90 -9.71 1.01
CA ARG A 153 3.50 -10.15 1.02
C ARG A 153 2.60 -9.11 1.65
N ILE A 154 1.37 -9.04 1.13
CA ILE A 154 0.33 -8.21 1.72
C ILE A 154 -0.03 -8.74 3.12
N SER A 155 -0.14 -7.83 4.08
CA SER A 155 -0.65 -8.14 5.42
C SER A 155 -2.18 -8.12 5.44
N ARG A 156 -2.81 -8.87 6.36
CA ARG A 156 -4.27 -8.99 6.48
C ARG A 156 -5.01 -7.67 6.76
N ASP A 157 -4.29 -6.65 7.22
CA ASP A 157 -4.82 -5.33 7.51
C ASP A 157 -4.79 -4.36 6.31
N LEU A 158 -4.34 -4.83 5.15
CA LEU A 158 -4.37 -4.09 3.90
C LEU A 158 -5.49 -4.62 2.99
N SER A 159 -6.06 -3.74 2.18
CA SER A 159 -7.06 -4.13 1.19
C SER A 159 -6.37 -4.71 -0.05
N ALA A 160 -6.39 -6.04 -0.19
CA ALA A 160 -5.96 -6.70 -1.43
C ALA A 160 -6.72 -6.19 -2.66
N HIS A 161 -7.98 -5.80 -2.48
CA HIS A 161 -8.79 -5.19 -3.52
C HIS A 161 -8.22 -3.83 -3.96
N ALA A 162 -7.86 -2.95 -3.02
CA ALA A 162 -7.29 -1.65 -3.35
C ALA A 162 -5.92 -1.77 -4.03
N ILE A 163 -5.11 -2.76 -3.65
CA ILE A 163 -3.85 -3.07 -4.31
C ILE A 163 -4.08 -3.59 -5.74
N ALA A 164 -5.05 -4.50 -5.92
CA ALA A 164 -5.41 -5.03 -7.23
C ALA A 164 -5.94 -3.94 -8.16
N ASP A 165 -6.78 -3.02 -7.67
CA ASP A 165 -7.25 -1.86 -8.42
C ASP A 165 -6.08 -0.97 -8.85
N ALA A 166 -5.08 -0.76 -7.99
CA ALA A 166 -3.89 0.01 -8.35
C ALA A 166 -2.97 -0.71 -9.37
N ALA A 167 -3.09 -2.03 -9.51
CA ALA A 167 -2.29 -2.83 -10.45
C ALA A 167 -2.86 -2.83 -11.88
N ILE A 168 -4.14 -2.47 -12.03
CA ILE A 168 -4.85 -2.46 -13.31
C ILE A 168 -5.04 -1.01 -13.74
N THR A 169 -4.53 -0.64 -14.91
CA THR A 169 -4.65 0.73 -15.43
C THR A 169 -5.91 0.99 -16.26
N PHE A 170 -6.74 -0.04 -16.50
CA PHE A 170 -7.89 0.01 -17.40
C PHE A 170 -9.19 -0.58 -16.79
N GLU A 171 -10.33 -0.22 -17.36
CA GLU A 171 -11.63 -0.73 -16.89
C GLU A 171 -11.88 -2.19 -17.31
N GLY A 172 -12.51 -2.97 -16.42
CA GLY A 172 -12.88 -4.36 -16.72
C GLY A 172 -11.74 -5.39 -16.60
N GLY A 173 -10.54 -4.99 -16.14
CA GLY A 173 -9.46 -5.93 -15.85
C GLY A 173 -9.84 -7.01 -14.82
N PRO A 174 -9.03 -8.08 -14.68
CA PRO A 174 -9.38 -9.28 -13.90
C PRO A 174 -9.24 -9.06 -12.37
N ARG A 175 -9.84 -7.99 -11.82
CA ARG A 175 -9.72 -7.51 -10.43
C ARG A 175 -9.89 -8.63 -9.41
N ARG A 176 -10.90 -9.47 -9.57
CA ARG A 176 -11.19 -10.58 -8.66
C ARG A 176 -10.05 -11.62 -8.64
N VAL A 177 -9.50 -11.94 -9.81
CA VAL A 177 -8.38 -12.88 -9.93
C VAL A 177 -7.13 -12.29 -9.28
N LEU A 178 -6.83 -11.02 -9.55
CA LEU A 178 -5.66 -10.35 -8.96
C LEU A 178 -5.77 -10.23 -7.44
N THR A 179 -6.97 -9.89 -6.94
CA THR A 179 -7.24 -9.82 -5.51
C THR A 179 -6.89 -11.15 -4.85
N ASN A 180 -7.32 -12.28 -5.43
CA ASN A 180 -6.97 -13.61 -4.93
C ASN A 180 -5.46 -13.88 -5.01
N PHE A 181 -4.78 -13.48 -6.08
CA PHE A 181 -3.33 -13.66 -6.17
C PHE A 181 -2.54 -12.86 -5.12
N TYR A 182 -3.00 -11.67 -4.73
CA TYR A 182 -2.42 -10.95 -3.60
C TYR A 182 -2.71 -11.66 -2.27
N ILE A 183 -3.95 -12.12 -2.05
CA ILE A 183 -4.34 -12.87 -0.84
C ILE A 183 -3.52 -14.16 -0.69
N ASP A 184 -3.33 -14.89 -1.79
CA ASP A 184 -2.61 -16.17 -1.84
C ASP A 184 -1.08 -16.00 -1.81
N GLY A 185 -0.60 -14.74 -1.79
CA GLY A 185 0.82 -14.38 -1.78
C GLY A 185 1.56 -14.74 -3.07
N VAL A 186 0.82 -14.94 -4.17
CA VAL A 186 1.36 -15.16 -5.52
C VAL A 186 1.95 -13.86 -6.05
N LEU A 187 1.21 -12.75 -5.90
CA LEU A 187 1.71 -11.41 -6.21
C LEU A 187 2.26 -10.73 -4.95
N GLN A 188 3.37 -10.03 -5.12
CA GLN A 188 4.05 -9.26 -4.07
C GLN A 188 3.74 -7.78 -4.22
N VAL A 189 3.80 -7.05 -3.10
CA VAL A 189 3.64 -5.59 -3.06
C VAL A 189 4.98 -4.92 -2.81
N GLU A 190 5.16 -3.73 -3.38
CA GLU A 190 6.19 -2.82 -2.91
C GLU A 190 5.72 -2.07 -1.65
N CYS A 191 6.68 -1.57 -0.87
CA CYS A 191 6.41 -0.85 0.36
C CYS A 191 7.26 0.42 0.43
N VAL A 192 6.65 1.50 0.90
CA VAL A 192 7.31 2.73 1.33
C VAL A 192 6.99 2.93 2.79
N GLY A 193 8.00 3.23 3.60
CA GLY A 193 7.74 3.63 4.97
C GLY A 193 7.67 5.14 5.08
N LEU A 194 6.70 5.60 5.85
CA LEU A 194 6.29 6.98 5.95
C LEU A 194 6.62 7.46 7.36
N GLN A 195 7.69 8.23 7.48
CA GLN A 195 8.07 8.87 8.72
C GLN A 195 7.48 10.28 8.78
N CYS A 196 6.58 10.56 9.73
CA CYS A 196 6.18 11.94 9.99
C CYS A 196 7.40 12.76 10.42
N VAL A 197 7.63 13.86 9.70
CA VAL A 197 8.74 14.81 9.94
C VAL A 197 8.25 16.25 10.13
N GLY A 198 6.95 16.49 9.93
CA GLY A 198 6.38 17.83 10.06
C GLY A 198 4.85 17.82 10.00
N PHE A 199 4.26 18.99 10.22
CA PHE A 199 2.85 19.26 10.04
C PHE A 199 2.67 20.71 9.60
N ASP A 200 2.20 20.92 8.37
CA ASP A 200 1.94 22.28 7.86
C ASP A 200 0.58 22.77 8.39
N HIS A 201 0.64 23.54 9.48
CA HIS A 201 -0.56 24.11 10.09
C HIS A 201 -1.29 25.08 9.15
N THR A 202 -0.56 25.86 8.35
CA THR A 202 -1.16 26.82 7.43
C THR A 202 -1.95 26.09 6.34
N LEU A 203 -1.38 25.03 5.77
CA LEU A 203 -2.08 24.17 4.82
C LEU A 203 -3.29 23.50 5.47
N TYR A 204 -3.13 22.95 6.68
CA TYR A 204 -4.21 22.27 7.38
C TYR A 204 -5.42 23.19 7.62
N GLU A 205 -5.19 24.38 8.16
CA GLU A 205 -6.27 25.34 8.42
C GLU A 205 -6.93 25.81 7.12
N ALA A 206 -6.16 26.09 6.06
CA ALA A 206 -6.71 26.46 4.76
C ALA A 206 -7.61 25.36 4.16
N LEU A 207 -7.21 24.09 4.31
CA LEU A 207 -8.01 22.94 3.86
C LEU A 207 -9.30 22.79 4.69
N LEU A 208 -9.24 23.01 6.00
CA LEU A 208 -10.41 23.00 6.87
C LEU A 208 -11.40 24.12 6.55
N GLU A 209 -10.91 25.34 6.35
CA GLU A 209 -11.75 26.48 5.95
C GLU A 209 -12.49 26.18 4.64
N ARG A 210 -11.77 25.66 3.63
CA ARG A 210 -12.36 25.25 2.34
C ARG A 210 -13.43 24.17 2.52
N PHE A 211 -13.18 23.17 3.35
CA PHE A 211 -14.15 22.11 3.60
C PHE A 211 -15.42 22.64 4.29
N ASN A 212 -15.23 23.46 5.33
CA ASN A 212 -16.32 24.03 6.11
C ASN A 212 -17.18 25.03 5.31
N ALA A 213 -16.58 25.74 4.35
CA ALA A 213 -17.31 26.61 3.43
C ALA A 213 -18.21 25.82 2.47
N ASN A 214 -17.75 24.65 2.01
CA ASN A 214 -18.47 23.82 1.04
C ASN A 214 -19.45 22.82 1.68
N GLN A 215 -19.30 22.53 2.98
CA GLN A 215 -20.13 21.58 3.72
C GLN A 215 -20.63 22.20 5.05
N PRO A 216 -21.46 23.27 5.00
CA PRO A 216 -21.88 23.98 6.20
C PRO A 216 -22.66 23.10 7.19
N SER A 217 -23.31 22.03 6.73
CA SER A 217 -24.04 21.06 7.55
C SER A 217 -23.15 20.11 8.37
N LEU A 218 -21.86 20.02 8.05
CA LEU A 218 -20.87 19.22 8.80
C LEU A 218 -20.07 20.03 9.82
N LYS A 219 -20.40 21.31 10.02
CA LYS A 219 -19.85 22.12 11.13
C LYS A 219 -20.33 21.54 12.47
N ARG A 220 -19.52 20.67 13.06
CA ARG A 220 -19.57 20.33 14.49
C ARG A 220 -18.44 21.02 15.20
#